data_AF-A0A4R9I8V4-F1
#
_entry.id   AF-A0A4R9I8V4-F1
#
_cell.length_a   1.000
_cell.length_b   1.000
_cell.length_c   1.000
_cell.angle_alpha   90.00
_cell.angle_beta   90.00
_cell.angle_gamma   90.00
#
_symmetry.space_group_name_H-M   'P 1'
#
loop_
_entity.id
_entity.type
_entity.pdbx_description
1 polymer ?
#
loop_
_entity_poly.entity_id
_entity_poly.type
_entity_poly.pdbx_seq_one_letter_code
_entity_poly.pdbx_strand_id
1 'polypeptide(L)'
;MLVAQTKTTKLQTKTWILKDQKGNWKPMELVWEESSGAIAPEFRYGKHYRLVTSKNKILLTRQQSRAGKQILNETREISAVNYESWMQKLFNTGITSLTIEPSPEETITGVSYNFVSFKFDSTKSKFYYMLEDKKKPSQKQKISIIQIIERMKP
;
A
#
# COMPACT_ATOMS: atom_id res chain seq x y z
N MET A 1 -24.02 44.73 -14.05
CA MET A 1 -23.95 43.36 -13.52
C MET A 1 -22.72 42.69 -14.12
N LEU A 2 -21.71 42.38 -13.32
CA LEU A 2 -20.50 41.65 -13.76
C LEU A 2 -20.56 40.26 -13.13
N VAL A 3 -20.83 39.25 -13.96
CA VAL A 3 -20.86 37.85 -13.55
C VAL A 3 -19.42 37.38 -13.43
N ALA A 4 -18.97 37.13 -12.21
CA ALA A 4 -17.65 36.59 -11.94
C ALA A 4 -17.57 35.14 -12.46
N GLN A 5 -16.71 34.92 -13.46
CA GLN A 5 -16.38 33.58 -13.94
C GLN A 5 -15.55 32.86 -12.88
N THR A 6 -16.12 31.79 -12.30
CA THR A 6 -15.40 30.86 -11.44
C THR A 6 -14.29 30.17 -12.22
N LYS A 7 -13.03 30.54 -11.94
CA LYS A 7 -11.85 29.80 -12.40
C LYS A 7 -11.90 28.39 -11.81
N THR A 8 -12.22 27.41 -12.65
CA THR A 8 -12.03 25.99 -12.36
C THR A 8 -10.54 25.74 -12.19
N THR A 9 -10.10 25.62 -10.93
CA THR A 9 -8.75 25.19 -10.58
C THR A 9 -8.54 23.78 -11.12
N LYS A 10 -7.86 23.67 -12.27
CA LYS A 10 -7.37 22.38 -12.77
C LYS A 10 -6.47 21.80 -11.68
N LEU A 11 -6.91 20.72 -11.03
CA LEU A 11 -6.07 19.89 -10.19
C LEU A 11 -4.87 19.47 -11.05
N GLN A 12 -3.71 20.09 -10.80
CA GLN A 12 -2.45 19.65 -11.38
C GLN A 12 -2.22 18.23 -10.89
N THR A 13 -2.45 17.25 -11.76
CA THR A 13 -1.98 15.89 -11.58
C THR A 13 -0.47 15.96 -11.49
N LYS A 14 0.06 15.97 -10.26
CA LYS A 14 1.50 15.89 -10.00
C LYS A 14 2.01 14.63 -10.70
N THR A 15 2.74 14.79 -11.81
CA THR A 15 3.38 13.66 -12.49
C THR A 15 4.48 13.15 -11.59
N TRP A 16 4.30 11.96 -11.02
CA TRP A 16 5.28 11.38 -10.11
C TRP A 16 6.45 10.82 -10.90
N ILE A 17 7.62 11.42 -10.73
CA ILE A 17 8.84 11.00 -11.41
C ILE A 17 9.41 9.77 -10.69
N LEU A 18 9.20 8.59 -11.26
CA LEU A 18 9.60 7.29 -10.69
C LEU A 18 11.06 6.91 -10.92
N LYS A 19 11.74 7.59 -11.86
CA LYS A 19 13.14 7.36 -12.19
C LYS A 19 14.01 8.56 -11.80
N ASP A 20 15.30 8.33 -11.58
CA ASP A 20 16.29 9.40 -11.45
C ASP A 20 16.70 9.97 -12.82
N GLN A 21 17.55 10.99 -12.81
CA GLN A 21 18.07 11.61 -14.05
C GLN A 21 18.93 10.65 -14.90
N LYS A 22 19.38 9.53 -14.32
CA LYS A 22 20.17 8.50 -14.99
C LYS A 22 19.30 7.35 -15.51
N GLY A 23 17.98 7.43 -15.35
CA GLY A 23 17.03 6.41 -15.77
C GLY A 23 16.88 5.22 -14.81
N ASN A 24 17.50 5.25 -13.63
CA ASN A 24 17.34 4.21 -12.61
C ASN A 24 16.04 4.41 -11.85
N TRP A 25 15.45 3.34 -11.33
CA TRP A 25 14.31 3.47 -10.42
C TRP A 25 14.72 4.19 -9.14
N LYS A 26 13.90 5.16 -8.72
CA LYS A 26 14.02 5.74 -7.38
C LYS A 26 13.74 4.67 -6.32
N PRO A 27 14.43 4.71 -5.17
CA PRO A 27 14.17 3.79 -4.06
C PRO A 27 12.71 3.86 -3.61
N MET A 28 12.06 2.70 -3.63
CA MET A 28 10.66 2.52 -3.27
C MET A 28 10.54 1.22 -2.49
N GLU A 29 9.77 1.26 -1.40
CA GLU A 29 9.35 0.07 -0.66
C GLU A 29 7.90 0.25 -0.22
N LEU A 30 7.07 -0.72 -0.57
CA LEU A 30 5.69 -0.84 -0.12
C LEU A 30 5.52 -2.20 0.54
N VAL A 31 5.10 -2.19 1.80
CA VAL A 31 4.84 -3.38 2.60
C VAL A 31 3.39 -3.35 3.04
N TRP A 32 2.70 -4.48 2.89
CA TRP A 32 1.40 -4.72 3.47
C TRP A 32 1.41 -6.03 4.23
N GLU A 33 1.06 -5.96 5.51
CA GLU A 33 0.87 -7.13 6.37
C GLU A 33 -0.56 -7.15 6.91
N GLU A 34 -1.21 -8.28 6.73
CA GLU A 34 -2.55 -8.54 7.21
C GLU A 34 -2.64 -9.94 7.81
N SER A 35 -3.26 -10.06 8.97
CA SER A 35 -3.58 -11.33 9.59
C SER A 35 -4.96 -11.29 10.23
N SER A 36 -5.53 -12.48 10.40
CA SER A 36 -6.86 -12.67 10.96
C SER A 36 -6.99 -12.39 12.47
N GLY A 37 -5.89 -12.27 13.19
CA GLY A 37 -5.88 -12.22 14.65
C GLY A 37 -6.07 -13.58 15.31
N ALA A 38 -6.31 -13.55 16.62
CA ALA A 38 -6.55 -14.73 17.41
C ALA A 38 -7.98 -15.26 17.19
N ILE A 39 -8.17 -15.93 16.06
CA ILE A 39 -9.36 -16.72 15.76
C ILE A 39 -9.04 -18.22 15.80
N ALA A 40 -10.06 -19.07 15.67
CA ALA A 40 -9.87 -20.51 15.65
C ALA A 40 -8.90 -20.92 14.52
N PRO A 41 -7.97 -21.87 14.77
CA PRO A 41 -6.86 -22.18 13.86
C PRO A 41 -7.27 -22.39 12.41
N GLU A 42 -8.39 -23.07 12.16
CA GLU A 42 -8.95 -23.40 10.85
C GLU A 42 -9.35 -22.16 10.02
N PHE A 43 -9.67 -21.05 10.69
CA PHE A 43 -10.03 -19.79 10.03
C PHE A 43 -8.87 -18.82 9.90
N ARG A 44 -7.72 -19.09 10.55
CA ARG A 44 -6.57 -18.17 10.53
C ARG A 44 -6.02 -17.97 9.14
N TYR A 45 -5.65 -16.73 8.83
CA TYR A 45 -4.92 -16.40 7.62
C TYR A 45 -3.87 -15.32 7.86
N GLY A 46 -2.87 -15.29 6.98
CA GLY A 46 -1.87 -14.25 6.91
C GLY A 46 -1.58 -13.87 5.46
N LYS A 47 -1.34 -12.59 5.21
CA LYS A 47 -0.89 -12.04 3.92
C LYS A 47 0.28 -11.12 4.18
N HIS A 48 1.33 -11.29 3.41
CA HIS A 48 2.47 -10.37 3.35
C HIS A 48 2.76 -10.04 1.89
N TYR A 49 2.75 -8.76 1.56
CA TYR A 49 3.07 -8.25 0.24
C TYR A 49 4.21 -7.25 0.39
N ARG A 50 5.24 -7.40 -0.43
CA ARG A 50 6.38 -6.47 -0.46
C ARG A 50 6.76 -6.15 -1.89
N LEU A 51 6.53 -4.90 -2.29
CA LEU A 51 6.97 -4.34 -3.57
C LEU A 51 8.18 -3.45 -3.30
N VAL A 52 9.30 -3.73 -3.97
CA VAL A 52 10.54 -2.99 -3.79
C VAL A 52 11.19 -2.68 -5.12
N THR A 53 11.76 -1.49 -5.25
CA THR A 53 12.65 -1.15 -6.37
C THR A 53 14.11 -1.20 -5.93
N SER A 54 14.91 -1.83 -6.78
CA SER A 54 16.35 -1.63 -6.84
C SER A 54 16.67 -0.82 -8.11
N LYS A 55 17.91 -0.35 -8.30
CA LYS A 55 18.29 0.52 -9.43
C LYS A 55 17.70 0.07 -10.77
N ASN A 56 17.75 -1.24 -11.05
CA ASN A 56 17.36 -1.81 -12.36
C ASN A 56 16.21 -2.82 -12.29
N LYS A 57 15.72 -3.19 -11.10
CA LYS A 57 14.70 -4.23 -10.96
C LYS A 57 13.57 -3.78 -10.05
N ILE A 58 12.36 -4.24 -10.36
CA ILE A 58 11.20 -4.12 -9.49
C ILE A 58 10.83 -5.52 -9.04
N LEU A 59 10.80 -5.78 -7.73
CA LEU A 59 10.49 -7.09 -7.18
C LEU A 59 9.20 -7.03 -6.38
N LEU A 60 8.29 -7.97 -6.63
CA LEU A 60 7.10 -8.19 -5.82
C LEU A 60 7.21 -9.55 -5.14
N THR A 61 7.18 -9.52 -3.81
CA THR A 61 7.05 -10.70 -2.95
C THR A 61 5.61 -10.81 -2.48
N ARG A 62 5.01 -12.00 -2.59
CA ARG A 62 3.68 -12.32 -2.08
C ARG A 62 3.75 -13.60 -1.27
N GLN A 63 3.34 -13.51 -0.02
CA GLN A 63 3.22 -14.64 0.88
C GLN A 63 1.81 -14.69 1.44
N GLN A 64 1.22 -15.88 1.45
CA GLN A 64 -0.09 -16.11 2.04
C GLN A 64 -0.09 -17.42 2.81
N SER A 65 -0.74 -17.41 3.96
CA SER A 65 -0.98 -18.59 4.78
C SER A 65 -2.46 -18.72 5.11
N ARG A 66 -2.92 -19.96 5.26
CA ARG A 66 -4.27 -20.31 5.69
C ARG A 66 -4.22 -21.53 6.58
N ALA A 67 -4.94 -21.49 7.70
CA ALA A 67 -4.96 -22.56 8.70
C ALA A 67 -3.55 -23.02 9.12
N GLY A 68 -2.63 -22.06 9.31
CA GLY A 68 -1.23 -22.33 9.68
C GLY A 68 -0.34 -22.88 8.56
N LYS A 69 -0.88 -23.13 7.35
CA LYS A 69 -0.12 -23.63 6.19
C LYS A 69 0.17 -22.50 5.22
N GLN A 70 1.40 -22.43 4.72
CA GLN A 70 1.76 -21.51 3.64
C GLN A 70 1.16 -22.02 2.33
N ILE A 71 0.33 -21.19 1.69
CA ILE A 71 -0.36 -21.51 0.43
C ILE A 71 0.21 -20.73 -0.76
N LEU A 72 0.92 -19.64 -0.51
CA LEU A 72 1.64 -18.86 -1.51
C LEU A 72 2.94 -18.35 -0.91
N ASN A 73 4.03 -18.46 -1.67
CA ASN A 73 5.29 -17.78 -1.40
C ASN A 73 6.03 -17.62 -2.72
N GLU A 74 5.87 -16.45 -3.32
CA GLU A 74 6.49 -16.12 -4.59
C GLU A 74 7.22 -14.79 -4.49
N THR A 75 8.36 -14.71 -5.18
CA THR A 75 9.03 -13.44 -5.47
C THR A 75 9.28 -13.41 -6.97
N ARG A 76 8.79 -12.37 -7.64
CA ARG A 76 8.96 -12.22 -9.09
C ARG A 76 9.36 -10.80 -9.43
N GLU A 77 10.10 -10.70 -10.53
CA GLU A 77 10.40 -9.43 -11.16
C GLU A 77 9.16 -8.92 -11.91
N ILE A 78 8.88 -7.63 -11.77
CA ILE A 78 7.70 -6.96 -12.31
C ILE A 78 8.10 -6.06 -13.48
N SER A 79 7.28 -6.04 -14.52
CA SER A 79 7.47 -5.14 -15.66
C SER A 79 7.34 -3.67 -15.23
N ALA A 80 8.11 -2.79 -15.89
CA ALA A 80 8.02 -1.35 -15.68
C ALA A 80 6.59 -0.82 -15.82
N VAL A 81 5.85 -1.30 -16.82
CA VAL A 81 4.47 -0.90 -17.11
C VAL A 81 3.52 -1.20 -15.96
N ASN A 82 3.61 -2.41 -15.39
CA ASN A 82 2.78 -2.80 -14.24
C ASN A 82 3.10 -1.93 -13.02
N TYR A 83 4.40 -1.75 -12.74
CA TYR A 83 4.86 -0.92 -11.63
C TYR A 83 4.38 0.53 -11.75
N GLU A 84 4.55 1.15 -12.92
CA GLU A 84 4.10 2.53 -13.18
C GLU A 84 2.59 2.67 -12.98
N SER A 85 1.79 1.72 -13.51
CA SER A 85 0.34 1.71 -13.31
C SER A 85 -0.06 1.62 -11.84
N TRP A 86 0.61 0.76 -11.06
CA TRP A 86 0.34 0.60 -9.64
C TRP A 86 0.72 1.85 -8.85
N MET A 87 1.89 2.42 -9.11
CA MET A 87 2.34 3.65 -8.46
C MET A 87 1.39 4.81 -8.73
N GLN A 88 0.95 4.97 -9.99
CA GLN A 88 -0.03 6.00 -10.33
C GLN A 88 -1.33 5.84 -9.53
N LYS A 89 -1.86 4.61 -9.43
CA LYS A 89 -3.07 4.33 -8.63
C LYS A 89 -2.86 4.65 -7.16
N LEU A 90 -1.73 4.23 -6.57
CA LEU A 90 -1.40 4.50 -5.17
C LEU A 90 -1.27 6.00 -4.90
N PHE A 91 -0.59 6.74 -5.78
CA PHE A 91 -0.48 8.18 -5.63
C PHE A 91 -1.83 8.89 -5.76
N ASN A 92 -2.70 8.45 -6.67
CA ASN A 92 -4.05 9.00 -6.81
C ASN A 92 -4.92 8.74 -5.57
N THR A 93 -4.64 7.68 -4.80
CA THR A 93 -5.28 7.46 -3.50
C THR A 93 -4.71 8.32 -2.37
N GLY A 94 -3.67 9.12 -2.61
CA GLY A 94 -3.04 9.94 -1.58
C GLY A 94 -2.21 9.12 -0.58
N ILE A 95 -1.63 7.98 -0.99
CA ILE A 95 -0.80 7.17 -0.09
C ILE A 95 0.34 7.99 0.55
N THR A 96 0.85 8.99 -0.17
CA THR A 96 1.93 9.89 0.27
C THR A 96 1.50 10.97 1.24
N SER A 97 0.20 11.26 1.35
CA SER A 97 -0.33 12.28 2.26
C SER A 97 -0.78 11.70 3.60
N LEU A 98 -0.76 10.36 3.76
CA LEU A 98 -1.05 9.73 5.04
C LEU A 98 0.10 9.97 6.01
N THR A 99 -0.20 10.54 7.18
CA THR A 99 0.77 10.70 8.26
C THR A 99 1.24 9.33 8.74
N ILE A 100 2.49 9.27 9.21
CA ILE A 100 3.01 8.08 9.89
C ILE A 100 2.25 7.96 11.20
N GLU A 101 1.38 6.96 11.30
CA GLU A 101 0.71 6.62 12.54
C GLU A 101 1.73 5.98 13.50
N PRO A 102 1.73 6.37 14.78
CA PRO A 102 2.55 5.69 15.77
C PRO A 102 2.15 4.22 15.85
N SER A 103 3.09 3.37 16.22
CA SER A 103 2.74 2.01 16.60
C SER A 103 1.72 2.07 17.74
N PRO A 104 0.70 1.18 17.76
CA PRO A 104 -0.20 1.06 18.90
C PRO A 104 0.61 0.96 20.20
N GLU A 105 0.36 1.87 21.14
CA GLU A 105 1.09 1.94 22.42
C GLU A 105 0.80 0.71 23.29
N GLU A 106 -0.42 0.18 23.19
CA GLU A 106 -0.83 -1.05 23.84
C GLU A 106 -1.10 -2.13 22.79
N THR A 107 -0.39 -3.25 22.91
CA THR A 107 -0.69 -4.47 22.16
C THR A 107 -1.74 -5.28 22.92
N ILE A 108 -2.98 -5.25 22.45
CA ILE A 108 -4.06 -6.03 23.02
C ILE A 108 -3.93 -7.48 22.56
N THR A 109 -3.85 -8.42 23.50
CA THR A 109 -3.81 -9.85 23.20
C THR A 109 -5.00 -10.25 22.34
N GLY A 110 -4.70 -10.84 21.18
CA GLY A 110 -5.69 -11.32 20.23
C GLY A 110 -6.09 -10.34 19.13
N VAL A 111 -5.64 -9.08 19.20
CA VAL A 111 -5.85 -8.08 18.14
C VAL A 111 -4.73 -8.17 17.10
N SER A 112 -5.12 -8.26 15.82
CA SER A 112 -4.18 -8.13 14.70
C SER A 112 -4.05 -6.69 14.23
N TYR A 113 -2.89 -6.11 14.47
CA TYR A 113 -2.52 -4.79 13.98
C TYR A 113 -1.98 -4.89 12.55
N ASN A 114 -2.90 -4.88 11.60
CA ASN A 114 -2.57 -4.88 10.18
C ASN A 114 -2.03 -3.51 9.77
N PHE A 115 -1.11 -3.47 8.83
CA PHE A 115 -0.53 -2.20 8.41
C PHE A 115 -0.14 -2.16 6.95
N VAL A 116 -0.08 -0.95 6.42
CA VAL A 116 0.61 -0.64 5.18
C VAL A 116 1.70 0.37 5.48
N SER A 117 2.91 0.10 4.99
CA SER A 117 4.05 1.01 5.05
C SER A 117 4.49 1.32 3.63
N PHE A 118 4.60 2.60 3.32
CA PHE A 118 5.03 3.09 2.02
C PHE A 118 6.19 4.06 2.20
N LYS A 119 7.27 3.81 1.48
CA LYS A 119 8.43 4.67 1.40
C LYS A 119 8.77 4.86 -0.07
N PHE A 120 8.83 6.11 -0.50
CA PHE A 120 9.25 6.48 -1.84
C PHE A 120 10.17 7.69 -1.73
N ASP A 121 11.44 7.49 -2.07
CA ASP A 121 12.48 8.51 -1.88
C ASP A 121 12.53 8.98 -0.41
N SER A 122 12.36 10.28 -0.15
CA SER A 122 12.23 10.87 1.19
C SER A 122 10.82 10.81 1.77
N THR A 123 9.80 10.48 0.97
CA THR A 123 8.40 10.45 1.41
C THR A 123 8.10 9.13 2.10
N LYS A 124 7.48 9.20 3.27
CA LYS A 124 7.10 8.03 4.07
C LYS A 124 5.66 8.18 4.55
N SER A 125 4.92 7.09 4.52
CA SER A 125 3.63 6.96 5.18
C SER A 125 3.49 5.56 5.76
N LYS A 126 2.81 5.46 6.89
CA LYS A 126 2.49 4.19 7.51
C LYS A 126 1.17 4.33 8.23
N PHE A 127 0.28 3.38 8.02
CA PHE A 127 -0.98 3.36 8.72
C PHE A 127 -1.34 1.96 9.18
N TYR A 128 -2.09 1.92 10.27
CA TYR A 128 -2.65 0.71 10.84
C TYR A 128 -4.15 0.65 10.61
N TYR A 129 -4.70 -0.56 10.65
CA TYR A 129 -6.12 -0.79 10.61
C TYR A 129 -6.48 -2.14 11.25
N MET A 130 -7.67 -2.21 11.84
CA MET A 130 -8.28 -3.46 12.26
C MET A 130 -9.18 -4.02 11.15
N LEU A 131 -9.33 -5.34 11.07
CA LEU A 131 -10.20 -5.96 10.07
C LEU A 131 -11.66 -5.50 10.19
N GLU A 132 -12.13 -5.32 11.42
CA GLU A 132 -13.48 -4.87 11.75
C GLU A 132 -13.76 -3.45 11.24
N ASP A 133 -12.71 -2.62 11.17
CA ASP A 133 -12.81 -1.22 10.76
C ASP A 133 -12.89 -1.04 9.24
N LYS A 134 -12.64 -2.10 8.45
CA LYS A 134 -12.70 -2.03 6.97
C LYS A 134 -14.07 -1.61 6.42
N LYS A 135 -15.13 -1.60 7.23
CA LYS A 135 -16.46 -1.15 6.81
C LYS A 135 -16.73 0.32 7.17
N LYS A 136 -15.88 0.95 7.99
CA LYS A 136 -16.09 2.33 8.46
C LYS A 136 -15.80 3.32 7.33
N PRO A 137 -16.68 4.31 7.08
CA PRO A 137 -16.47 5.32 6.04
C PRO A 137 -15.16 6.11 6.19
N SER A 138 -14.71 6.33 7.42
CA SER A 138 -13.43 7.00 7.74
C SER A 138 -12.20 6.24 7.22
N GLN A 139 -12.32 4.94 6.93
CA GLN A 139 -11.23 4.10 6.45
C GLN A 139 -11.19 3.99 4.92
N LYS A 140 -12.09 4.66 4.18
CA LYS A 140 -12.27 4.50 2.73
C LYS A 140 -10.98 4.66 1.92
N GLN A 141 -10.14 5.62 2.29
CA GLN A 141 -8.84 5.86 1.63
C GLN A 141 -7.87 4.68 1.85
N LYS A 142 -7.67 4.28 3.11
CA LYS A 142 -6.81 3.15 3.50
C LYS A 142 -7.26 1.85 2.83
N ILE A 143 -8.57 1.59 2.78
CA ILE A 143 -9.13 0.40 2.11
C ILE A 143 -8.87 0.43 0.60
N SER A 144 -8.99 1.60 -0.02
CA SER A 144 -8.72 1.75 -1.46
C SER A 144 -7.25 1.42 -1.78
N ILE A 145 -6.32 1.85 -0.92
CA ILE A 145 -4.89 1.46 -1.00
C ILE A 145 -4.74 -0.06 -0.89
N ILE A 146 -5.32 -0.68 0.13
CA ILE A 146 -5.25 -2.13 0.35
C ILE A 146 -5.78 -2.90 -0.87
N GLN A 147 -6.90 -2.49 -1.44
CA GLN A 147 -7.49 -3.13 -2.63
C GLN A 147 -6.60 -3.02 -3.87
N ILE A 148 -5.84 -1.93 -4.02
CA ILE A 148 -4.84 -1.81 -5.09
C ILE A 148 -3.72 -2.83 -4.86
N ILE A 149 -3.19 -2.92 -3.64
CA ILE A 149 -2.08 -3.83 -3.28
C ILE A 149 -2.50 -5.30 -3.46
N GLU A 150 -3.69 -5.67 -3.01
CA GLU A 150 -4.19 -7.03 -3.10
C GLU A 150 -4.31 -7.54 -4.55
N ARG A 151 -4.58 -6.61 -5.48
CA ARG A 151 -4.66 -6.90 -6.92
C ARG A 151 -3.30 -6.91 -7.62
N MET A 152 -2.22 -6.54 -6.94
CA MET A 152 -0.87 -6.66 -7.50
C MET A 152 -0.51 -8.13 -7.63
N LYS A 153 -0.25 -8.55 -8.87
CA LYS A 153 0.19 -9.89 -9.22
C LYS A 153 1.31 -9.77 -10.24
N PRO A 154 2.29 -10.68 -10.22
CA PRO A 154 3.34 -10.73 -11.24
C PRO A 154 2.82 -10.89 -12.66
#